data_AF-A0A9Q6LH09-F1
#
_entry.id   AF-A0A9Q6LH09-F1
#
_cell.length_a   1.000
_cell.length_b   1.000
_cell.length_c   1.000
_cell.angle_alpha   90.00
_cell.angle_beta   90.00
_cell.angle_gamma   90.00
#
_symmetry.space_group_name_H-M   'P 1'
#
loop_
_entity.id
_entity.type
_entity.pdbx_description
1 polymer ?
#
loop_
_entity_poly.entity_id
_entity_poly.type
_entity_poly.pdbx_seq_one_letter_code
_entity_poly.pdbx_strand_id
1 'polypeptide(L)'
;MDDTERYAYGHSAKGKRCYAEKPGKKSIRINFIGGLRGKQFIAPMMVEGYCNANVCQAYIDQCLIPCLSPGETVIMDNASFHKSKGVK
;
A
#
# COMPACT_ATOMS: atom_id res chain seq x y z
N MET A 1 -0.22 -5.88 14.51
CA MET A 1 -0.41 -5.04 15.71
C MET A 1 0.92 -4.98 16.43
N ASP A 2 1.65 -3.87 16.26
CA ASP A 2 2.38 -3.25 17.36
C ASP A 2 2.12 -1.74 17.23
N ASP A 3 1.13 -1.34 18.01
CA ASP A 3 0.50 -0.04 18.09
C ASP A 3 1.28 0.71 19.18
N THR A 4 2.40 1.31 18.78
CA THR A 4 3.28 2.02 19.73
C THR A 4 2.51 3.20 20.29
N GLU A 5 1.93 3.01 21.48
CA GLU A 5 1.00 3.90 22.14
C GLU A 5 1.42 5.37 21.97
N ARG A 6 0.64 6.07 21.15
CA ARG A 6 0.73 7.52 20.99
C ARG A 6 0.01 8.16 22.16
N TYR A 7 0.75 8.72 23.11
CA TYR A 7 0.21 9.79 23.93
C TYR A 7 -0.01 11.00 23.01
N ALA A 8 -1.25 11.19 22.54
CA ALA A 8 -1.62 12.32 21.68
C ALA A 8 -1.56 13.69 22.41
N TYR A 9 -1.18 13.67 23.69
CA TYR A 9 -1.17 14.79 24.59
C TYR A 9 0.17 14.88 25.33
N GLY A 10 0.55 16.10 25.66
CA GLY A 10 1.69 16.42 26.50
C GLY A 10 1.30 17.52 27.49
N HIS A 11 1.94 17.54 28.67
CA HIS A 11 1.65 18.51 29.72
C HIS A 11 2.77 19.55 29.83
N SER A 12 2.41 20.83 29.86
CA SER A 12 3.33 21.94 30.12
C SER A 12 2.63 23.05 30.89
N ALA A 13 3.41 23.89 31.57
CA ALA A 13 2.89 25.05 32.28
C ALA A 13 2.14 26.00 31.33
N LYS A 14 1.13 26.70 31.85
CA LYS A 14 0.31 27.64 31.05
C LYS A 14 1.22 28.66 30.33
N GLY A 15 1.08 28.75 29.01
CA GLY A 15 1.89 29.65 28.17
C GLY A 15 3.27 29.12 27.78
N LYS A 16 3.61 27.86 28.11
CA LYS A 16 4.87 27.21 27.70
C LYS A 16 4.61 26.14 26.64
N ARG A 17 5.54 26.02 25.68
CA ARG A 17 5.52 24.94 24.68
C ARG A 17 5.91 23.62 25.34
N CYS A 18 5.19 22.55 25.05
CA CYS A 18 5.56 21.19 25.42
C CYS A 18 6.48 20.63 24.33
N TYR A 19 7.75 20.39 24.66
CA TYR A 19 8.71 19.75 23.76
C TYR A 19 8.78 18.26 24.07
N ALA A 20 8.80 17.42 23.04
CA ALA A 20 8.98 15.99 23.17
C ALA A 20 9.72 15.46 21.94
N GLU A 21 10.57 14.46 22.14
CA GLU A 21 11.17 13.72 21.05
C GLU A 21 10.17 12.71 20.50
N LYS A 22 10.14 12.58 19.18
CA LYS A 22 9.30 11.60 18.48
C LYS A 22 10.22 10.62 17.76
N PRO A 23 10.10 9.31 18.04
CA PRO A 23 10.78 8.31 17.23
C PRO A 23 10.45 8.51 15.74
N GLY A 24 11.45 8.42 14.86
CA GLY A 24 11.23 8.37 13.42
C GLY A 24 10.26 7.24 13.06
N LYS A 25 9.55 7.37 11.93
CA LYS A 25 8.44 6.47 11.54
C LYS A 25 8.85 4.97 11.55
N LYS A 26 8.66 4.28 12.68
CA LYS A 26 8.41 2.83 12.73
C LYS A 26 6.91 2.62 12.63
N SER A 27 6.38 2.80 11.43
CA SER A 27 5.01 2.43 11.13
C SER A 27 5.03 1.14 10.33
N ILE A 28 4.11 0.24 10.66
CA ILE A 28 3.74 -0.87 9.77
C ILE A 28 3.47 -0.27 8.38
N ARG A 29 4.15 -0.77 7.35
CA ARG A 29 3.87 -0.37 5.98
C ARG A 29 2.79 -1.27 5.44
N ILE A 30 1.64 -0.67 5.14
CA ILE A 30 0.55 -1.35 4.48
C ILE A 30 0.47 -0.78 3.07
N ASN A 31 0.62 -1.64 2.06
CA ASN A 31 0.41 -1.28 0.66
C ASN A 31 -0.97 -1.78 0.24
N PHE A 32 -1.60 -1.01 -0.63
CA PHE A 32 -2.90 -1.33 -1.20
C PHE A 32 -2.78 -1.30 -2.72
N ILE A 33 -3.27 -2.34 -3.38
CA ILE A 33 -3.24 -2.49 -4.84
C ILE A 33 -4.65 -2.82 -5.29
N GLY A 34 -5.07 -2.23 -6.41
CA GLY A 34 -6.32 -2.59 -7.06
C GLY A 34 -6.41 -2.02 -8.46
N GLY A 35 -7.33 -2.57 -9.25
CA GLY A 35 -7.62 -2.11 -10.60
C GLY A 35 -8.74 -1.07 -10.60
N LEU A 36 -8.73 -0.20 -11.61
CA LEU A 36 -9.84 0.71 -11.89
C LEU A 36 -10.45 0.37 -13.25
N ARG A 37 -11.74 0.00 -13.26
CA ARG A 37 -12.50 -0.23 -14.49
C ARG A 37 -13.64 0.79 -14.56
N GLY A 38 -13.55 1.73 -15.50
CA GLY A 38 -14.46 2.87 -15.56
C GLY A 38 -14.40 3.68 -14.26
N LYS A 39 -15.48 3.67 -13.47
CA LYS A 39 -15.56 4.33 -12.15
C LYS A 39 -15.61 3.32 -10.99
N GLN A 40 -15.33 2.05 -11.25
CA GLN A 40 -15.40 0.97 -10.26
C GLN A 40 -14.01 0.49 -9.90
N PHE A 41 -13.75 0.42 -8.61
CA PHE A 41 -12.55 -0.20 -8.06
C PHE A 41 -12.73 -1.71 -8.01
N ILE A 42 -11.77 -2.47 -8.52
CA ILE A 42 -11.83 -3.93 -8.64
C ILE A 42 -10.55 -4.58 -8.11
N ALA A 43 -10.63 -5.88 -7.81
CA ALA A 43 -9.49 -6.68 -7.37
C ALA A 43 -8.67 -6.00 -6.24
N PRO A 44 -9.26 -5.60 -5.09
CA PRO A 44 -8.51 -5.02 -3.98
C PRO A 44 -7.59 -6.08 -3.34
N MET A 45 -6.35 -5.69 -3.06
CA MET A 45 -5.40 -6.48 -2.25
C MET A 45 -4.65 -5.57 -1.29
N MET A 46 -4.48 -6.02 -0.06
CA MET A 46 -3.69 -5.33 0.97
C MET A 46 -2.52 -6.22 1.37
N VAL A 47 -1.32 -5.65 1.45
CA VAL A 47 -0.12 -6.37 1.89
C VAL A 47 0.67 -5.56 2.90
N GLU A 48 1.10 -6.21 3.96
CA GLU A 48 2.05 -5.65 4.91
C GLU A 48 3.49 -5.81 4.37
N GLY A 49 4.30 -4.76 4.45
CA GLY A 49 5.70 -4.75 4.02
C GLY A 49 5.95 -3.94 2.75
N TYR A 50 6.71 -4.49 1.81
CA TYR A 50 7.05 -3.83 0.55
C TYR A 50 6.27 -4.43 -0.61
N CYS A 51 5.75 -3.57 -1.50
CA CYS A 51 5.28 -4.02 -2.81
C CYS A 51 6.50 -4.28 -3.72
N ASN A 52 6.80 -5.55 -3.96
CA ASN A 52 7.89 -6.00 -4.83
C ASN A 52 7.34 -6.80 -6.03
N ALA A 53 8.23 -7.28 -6.90
CA ALA A 53 7.82 -8.02 -8.10
C ALA A 53 7.00 -9.28 -7.78
N ASN A 54 7.28 -9.99 -6.69
CA ASN A 54 6.53 -11.19 -6.29
C ASN A 54 5.12 -10.84 -5.81
N VAL A 55 4.99 -9.77 -5.02
CA VAL A 55 3.68 -9.23 -4.62
C VAL A 55 2.88 -8.79 -5.84
N CYS A 56 3.51 -8.10 -6.78
CA CYS A 56 2.87 -7.66 -8.01
C CYS A 56 2.41 -8.85 -8.88
N GLN A 57 3.24 -9.89 -9.01
CA GLN A 57 2.87 -11.09 -9.78
C GLN A 57 1.70 -11.83 -9.12
N ALA A 58 1.76 -12.04 -7.80
CA ALA A 58 0.69 -12.66 -7.05
C ALA A 58 -0.63 -11.87 -7.17
N TYR A 59 -0.54 -10.54 -7.12
CA TYR A 59 -1.67 -9.66 -7.36
C TYR A 59 -2.30 -9.87 -8.74
N ILE A 60 -1.47 -9.91 -9.79
CA ILE A 60 -1.93 -10.11 -11.17
C ILE A 60 -2.62 -11.47 -11.30
N ASP A 61 -1.97 -12.53 -10.87
CA ASP A 61 -2.43 -13.91 -11.08
C ASP A 61 -3.66 -14.26 -10.24
N GLN A 62 -3.69 -13.82 -8.98
CA GLN A 62 -4.67 -14.28 -8.00
C GLN A 62 -5.83 -13.31 -7.78
N CYS A 63 -5.63 -12.01 -8.04
CA CYS A 63 -6.64 -10.99 -7.80
C CYS A 63 -7.14 -10.36 -9.09
N LEU A 64 -6.23 -9.89 -9.96
CA LEU A 64 -6.61 -9.10 -11.13
C LEU A 64 -7.19 -9.98 -12.25
N ILE A 65 -6.44 -10.98 -12.72
CA ILE A 65 -6.82 -11.85 -13.85
C ILE A 65 -8.22 -12.47 -13.65
N PRO A 66 -8.60 -12.99 -12.47
CA PRO A 66 -9.94 -13.53 -12.24
C PRO A 66 -11.09 -12.53 -12.42
N CYS A 67 -10.81 -11.22 -12.32
CA CYS A 67 -11.78 -10.16 -12.56
C CYS A 67 -11.82 -9.71 -14.04
N LEU A 68 -10.90 -10.18 -14.89
CA LEU A 68 -10.81 -9.80 -16.29
C LEU A 68 -11.58 -10.75 -17.21
N SER A 69 -12.05 -10.22 -18.33
CA SER A 69 -12.57 -11.01 -19.46
C SER A 69 -11.54 -11.06 -20.60
N PRO A 70 -11.54 -12.14 -21.42
CA PRO A 70 -10.71 -12.19 -22.62
C PRO A 70 -10.89 -10.95 -23.51
N GLY A 71 -9.78 -10.34 -23.92
CA GLY A 71 -9.77 -9.12 -24.74
C GLY A 71 -9.71 -7.81 -23.95
N GLU A 72 -9.86 -7.83 -22.63
CA GLU A 72 -9.62 -6.64 -21.81
C GLU A 72 -8.12 -6.30 -21.73
N THR A 73 -7.81 -5.00 -21.74
CA THR A 73 -6.45 -4.48 -21.67
C THR A 73 -6.18 -3.88 -20.30
N VAL A 74 -5.06 -4.28 -19.69
CA VAL A 74 -4.58 -3.70 -18.43
C VAL A 74 -3.53 -2.64 -18.74
N ILE A 75 -3.67 -1.47 -18.14
CA ILE A 75 -2.68 -0.39 -18.20
C ILE A 75 -2.10 -0.22 -16.80
N MET A 76 -0.78 -0.37 -16.68
CA MET A 76 -0.02 -0.17 -15.43
C MET A 76 1.01 0.94 -15.65
N ASP A 77 1.49 1.56 -14.57
CA ASP A 77 2.58 2.52 -14.63
C ASP A 77 3.93 1.83 -14.90
N ASN A 78 4.97 2.60 -15.21
CA ASN A 78 6.28 2.08 -15.59
C ASN A 78 7.19 1.81 -14.38
N ALA A 79 6.64 1.25 -13.30
CA ALA A 79 7.46 0.89 -12.14
C ALA A 79 8.39 -0.27 -12.48
N SER A 80 9.61 -0.27 -11.91
CA SER A 80 10.65 -1.25 -12.24
C SER A 80 10.23 -2.70 -11.94
N PHE A 81 9.39 -2.92 -10.93
CA PHE A 81 8.88 -4.23 -10.55
C PHE A 81 7.75 -4.75 -11.46
N HIS A 82 7.21 -3.93 -12.37
CA HIS A 82 6.28 -4.39 -13.41
C HIS A 82 6.98 -5.04 -14.61
N LYS A 83 8.32 -4.97 -14.68
CA LYS A 83 9.10 -5.52 -15.81
C LYS A 83 9.49 -6.99 -15.62
N SER A 84 8.72 -7.75 -14.84
CA SER A 84 8.98 -9.17 -14.59
C SER A 84 8.75 -9.99 -15.88
N LYS A 85 9.38 -11.17 -16.00
CA LYS A 85 9.28 -12.02 -17.19
C LYS A 85 7.84 -12.45 -17.56
N GLY A 86 6.90 -12.35 -16.63
CA GLY A 86 5.49 -12.72 -16.80
C GLY A 86 4.57 -11.59 -17.24
N VAL A 87 5.03 -10.33 -17.21
CA VAL A 87 4.26 -9.15 -17.62
C VAL A 87 4.80 -8.67 -18.97
N LYS A 88 3.94 -8.65 -19.99
CA LYS A 88 4.26 -8.16 -21.33
C LYS A 88 3.28 -7.08 -21.76
#